data_AF-A0A959DDA7-F1
#
_entry.id   AF-A0A959DDA7-F1
#
_cell.length_a   1.000
_cell.length_b   1.000
_cell.length_c   1.000
_cell.angle_alpha   90.00
_cell.angle_beta   90.00
_cell.angle_gamma   90.00
#
_symmetry.space_group_name_H-M   'P 1'
#
loop_
_entity.id
_entity.type
_entity.pdbx_description
1 polymer ?
#
loop_
_entity_poly.entity_id
_entity_poly.type
_entity_poly.pdbx_seq_one_letter_code
_entity_poly.pdbx_strand_id
1 'polypeptide(L)'
;MKLNLSTIFHNDGGPMDTGRARGPLKGTGEETREVILEASGKTEVVHTYGWHMRKYTADTQSKSAAPIVLSMIPRNNWKMA
;
A
#
# COMPACT_ATOMS: atom_id res chain seq x y z
N MET A 1 10.22 6.25 -18.08
CA MET A 1 9.10 5.46 -17.55
C MET A 1 8.52 6.21 -16.35
N LYS A 2 7.23 6.58 -16.38
CA LYS A 2 6.56 7.25 -15.23
C LYS A 2 5.73 6.17 -14.51
N LEU A 3 6.04 5.92 -13.24
CA LEU A 3 5.22 5.04 -12.40
C LEU A 3 4.14 5.90 -11.72
N ASN A 4 2.87 5.58 -11.97
CA ASN A 4 1.76 6.23 -11.28
C ASN A 4 1.36 5.37 -10.06
N LEU A 5 1.59 5.90 -8.86
CA LEU A 5 1.28 5.19 -7.61
C LEU A 5 -0.17 5.40 -7.14
N SER A 6 -1.01 6.24 -7.77
CA SER A 6 -2.34 6.55 -7.20
C SER A 6 -3.34 5.39 -7.20
N THR A 7 -3.20 4.41 -8.10
CA THR A 7 -4.16 3.31 -8.29
C THR A 7 -4.02 2.17 -7.28
N ILE A 8 -2.85 2.04 -6.64
CA ILE A 8 -2.59 1.00 -5.64
C ILE A 8 -3.26 1.35 -4.30
N PHE A 9 -3.38 2.63 -3.94
CA PHE A 9 -3.90 3.02 -2.62
C PHE A 9 -5.39 2.77 -2.40
N HIS A 10 -6.23 2.75 -3.44
CA HIS A 10 -7.65 2.36 -3.28
C HIS A 10 -7.80 0.92 -2.80
N ASN A 11 -6.74 0.12 -2.96
CA ASN A 11 -6.71 -1.30 -2.71
C ASN A 11 -6.12 -1.66 -1.33
N ASP A 12 -5.52 -0.70 -0.64
CA ASP A 12 -4.85 -0.86 0.67
C ASP A 12 -5.87 -0.87 1.84
N GLY A 13 -7.16 -1.03 1.54
CA GLY A 13 -8.21 -1.15 2.54
C GLY A 13 -8.44 -2.59 2.97
N GLY A 14 -8.93 -2.76 4.19
CA GLY A 14 -9.33 -4.05 4.74
C GLY A 14 -8.28 -4.70 5.65
N PRO A 15 -8.51 -5.96 6.05
CA PRO A 15 -7.61 -6.68 6.94
C PRO A 15 -6.27 -7.03 6.26
N MET A 16 -5.26 -7.28 7.09
CA MET A 16 -3.87 -7.56 6.69
C MET A 16 -3.59 -9.06 6.50
N ASP A 17 -4.45 -9.93 7.03
CA ASP A 17 -4.24 -11.36 7.17
C ASP A 17 -5.44 -12.21 6.71
N THR A 18 -6.65 -11.64 6.72
CA THR A 18 -7.89 -12.30 6.32
C THR A 18 -8.41 -11.80 4.96
N GLY A 19 -9.29 -12.59 4.34
CA GLY A 19 -9.91 -12.23 3.05
C GLY A 19 -8.89 -11.95 1.94
N ARG A 20 -8.88 -10.72 1.39
CA ARG A 20 -7.90 -10.33 0.34
C ARG A 20 -6.51 -9.97 0.90
N ALA A 21 -6.39 -9.78 2.23
CA ALA A 21 -5.15 -9.47 2.95
C ALA A 21 -4.31 -8.35 2.28
N ARG A 22 -4.88 -7.15 2.14
CA ARG A 22 -4.24 -6.01 1.44
C ARG A 22 -3.91 -4.83 2.34
N GLY A 23 -4.36 -4.87 3.59
CA GLY A 23 -4.18 -3.77 4.53
C GLY A 23 -2.72 -3.64 4.97
N PRO A 24 -2.05 -2.48 4.76
CA PRO A 24 -0.77 -2.21 5.37
C PRO A 24 -0.94 -1.90 6.86
N LEU A 25 0.17 -1.88 7.61
CA LEU A 25 0.16 -1.33 8.96
C LEU A 25 -0.14 0.18 8.92
N LYS A 26 -0.88 0.65 9.92
CA LYS A 26 -1.07 2.09 10.13
C LYS A 26 0.27 2.74 10.47
N GLY A 27 0.53 3.90 9.89
CA GLY A 27 1.72 4.70 10.19
C GLY A 27 2.56 4.99 8.95
N THR A 28 3.66 5.71 9.18
CA THR A 28 4.60 6.13 8.13
C THR A 28 6.05 5.71 8.39
N GLY A 29 6.31 5.05 9.52
CA GLY A 29 7.63 4.61 9.96
C GLY A 29 8.05 3.26 9.37
N GLU A 30 9.04 2.63 10.00
CA GLU A 30 9.62 1.34 9.57
C GLU A 30 8.95 0.13 10.22
N GLU A 31 7.79 0.32 10.87
CA GLU A 31 7.14 -0.73 11.63
C GLU A 31 6.76 -1.91 10.73
N THR A 32 6.94 -3.11 11.28
CA THR A 32 6.62 -4.38 10.64
C THR A 32 5.82 -5.27 11.58
N ARG A 33 5.09 -6.21 10.98
CA ARG A 33 4.38 -7.27 11.70
C ARG A 33 4.37 -8.53 10.86
N GLU A 34 4.74 -9.64 11.47
CA GLU A 34 4.50 -10.96 10.90
C GLU A 34 3.02 -11.34 11.05
N VAL A 35 2.43 -11.83 9.98
CA VAL A 35 1.06 -12.34 9.94
C VAL A 35 1.03 -13.71 9.29
N ILE A 36 0.05 -14.52 9.67
CA ILE A 36 -0.27 -15.76 8.96
C ILE A 36 -1.48 -15.46 8.09
N LEU A 37 -1.31 -15.58 6.77
CA LEU A 37 -2.41 -15.38 5.83
C LEU A 37 -3.44 -16.50 5.98
N GLU A 38 -4.69 -16.15 6.31
CA GLU A 38 -5.79 -17.10 6.48
C GLU A 38 -5.96 -18.01 5.25
N ALA A 39 -5.85 -17.44 4.06
CA ALA A 39 -6.09 -18.14 2.80
C ALA A 39 -5.03 -19.19 2.45
N SER A 40 -3.80 -19.06 2.97
CA SER A 40 -2.67 -19.93 2.56
C SER A 40 -1.89 -20.55 3.71
N GLY A 41 -2.11 -20.10 4.95
CA GLY A 41 -1.33 -20.48 6.12
C GLY A 41 0.12 -19.97 6.09
N LYS A 42 0.51 -19.15 5.11
CA LYS A 42 1.87 -18.64 4.97
C LYS A 42 2.12 -17.46 5.90
N THR A 43 3.33 -17.42 6.45
CA THR A 43 3.82 -16.25 7.18
C THR A 43 4.28 -15.19 6.19
N GLU A 44 3.79 -13.95 6.34
CA GLU A 44 4.24 -12.77 5.59
C GLU A 44 4.59 -11.64 6.55
N VAL A 45 5.53 -10.78 6.13
CA VAL A 45 5.90 -9.55 6.85
C VAL A 45 5.15 -8.39 6.22
N VAL A 46 4.28 -7.74 6.99
CA VAL A 46 3.53 -6.56 6.57
C VAL A 46 4.22 -5.30 7.09
N HIS A 47 4.42 -4.31 6.20
CA HIS A 47 5.02 -3.01 6.52
C HIS A 47 3.97 -1.90 6.62
N THR A 48 4.35 -0.73 7.11
CA THR A 48 3.50 0.47 7.07
C THR A 48 3.27 1.00 5.67
N TYR A 49 2.24 1.83 5.51
CA TYR A 49 2.01 2.58 4.27
C TYR A 49 3.22 3.45 3.88
N GLY A 50 3.78 4.22 4.84
CA GLY A 50 4.91 5.10 4.55
C GLY A 50 6.19 4.34 4.15
N TRP A 51 6.36 3.13 4.66
CA TRP A 51 7.44 2.24 4.23
C TRP A 51 7.37 1.92 2.74
N HIS A 52 6.20 1.48 2.26
CA HIS A 52 6.01 1.14 0.85
C HIS A 52 6.27 2.34 -0.05
N MET A 53 5.83 3.53 0.36
CA MET A 53 6.08 4.77 -0.37
C MET A 53 7.56 5.07 -0.56
N ARG A 54 8.35 4.94 0.53
CA ARG A 54 9.81 5.12 0.47
C ARG A 54 10.45 4.04 -0.39
N LYS A 55 10.04 2.78 -0.26
CA LYS A 55 10.56 1.67 -1.06
C LYS A 55 10.34 1.91 -2.55
N TYR A 56 9.11 2.23 -2.97
CA TYR A 56 8.83 2.46 -4.38
C TYR A 56 9.55 3.69 -4.95
N THR A 57 9.69 4.74 -4.14
CA THR A 57 10.47 5.93 -4.51
C THR A 57 11.94 5.57 -4.74
N ALA A 58 12.55 4.85 -3.79
CA ALA A 58 13.94 4.41 -3.87
C ALA A 58 14.19 3.46 -5.05
N ASP A 59 13.28 2.50 -5.28
CA ASP A 59 13.38 1.55 -6.42
C ASP A 59 13.23 2.23 -7.78
N THR A 60 12.45 3.32 -7.84
CA THR A 60 12.30 4.11 -9.06
C THR A 60 13.56 4.91 -9.34
N GLN A 61 14.11 5.55 -8.31
CA GLN A 61 15.35 6.33 -8.38
C GLN A 61 16.56 5.44 -8.72
N SER A 62 16.64 4.22 -8.17
CA SER A 62 17.73 3.27 -8.46
C SER A 62 17.75 2.82 -9.93
N LYS A 63 16.60 2.91 -10.61
CA LYS A 63 16.47 2.68 -12.05
C LYS A 63 16.60 3.95 -12.89
N SER A 64 17.19 5.01 -12.32
CA SER A 64 17.37 6.33 -12.95
C SER A 64 16.08 6.96 -13.48
N ALA A 65 14.93 6.64 -12.86
CA ALA A 65 13.64 7.23 -13.17
C ALA A 65 13.22 8.23 -12.08
N ALA A 66 12.44 9.25 -12.46
CA ALA A 66 11.88 10.21 -11.53
C ALA A 66 10.52 9.70 -10.98
N PRO A 67 10.40 9.42 -9.67
CA PRO A 67 9.12 9.06 -9.06
C PRO A 67 8.20 10.28 -8.97
N ILE A 68 6.91 10.08 -9.26
CA ILE A 68 5.87 11.09 -9.05
C ILE A 68 4.80 10.46 -8.17
N VAL A 69 4.59 11.02 -6.99
CA VAL A 69 3.56 10.59 -6.05
C VAL A 69 2.32 11.46 -6.24
N LEU A 70 1.18 10.81 -6.41
CA LEU A 70 -0.13 11.46 -6.53
C LEU A 70 -1.04 10.98 -5.42
N SER A 71 -1.93 11.86 -4.96
CA SER A 71 -2.96 11.48 -4.00
C SER A 71 -3.99 10.53 -4.62
N MET A 72 -4.74 9.86 -3.75
CA MET A 72 -5.88 9.06 -4.16
C MET A 72 -6.95 9.91 -4.85
N ILE A 73 -7.52 9.41 -5.94
CA ILE A 73 -8.75 9.98 -6.49
C ILE A 73 -9.89 9.85 -5.46
N PRO A 74 -10.72 10.89 -5.27
CA PRO A 74 -11.88 10.81 -4.38
C PRO A 74 -12.84 9.68 -4.79
N ARG A 75 -13.45 9.03 -3.80
CA ARG A 75 -14.55 8.09 -4.05
C ARG A 75 -15.85 8.86 -4.28
N ASN A 76 -16.69 8.34 -5.16
CA ASN A 76 -18.06 8.82 -5.29
C ASN A 76 -18.83 8.44 -4.02
N ASN A 77 -19.05 9.43 -3.15
CA ASN A 77 -19.78 9.30 -1.88
C ASN A 77 -20.99 10.26 -1.83
N TRP A 78 -21.60 10.59 -2.97
CA TRP A 78 -22.78 11.44 -3.01
C TRP A 78 -23.92 10.79 -2.23
N LYS A 79 -24.50 11.51 -1.26
CA LYS A 79 -25.73 11.11 -0.57
C LYS A 79 -26.90 11.80 -1.26
N MET A 80 -27.91 11.04 -1.66
CA MET A 80 -29.20 11.61 -2.04
C MET A 80 -29.85 12.19 -0.78
N ALA A 81 -30.38 13.42 -0.88
CA ALA A 81 -31.11 14.07 0.19
C ALA A 81 -32.48 13.40 0.43
#